data_AF-A0A967I8P0-F1
#
_entry.id   AF-A0A967I8P0-F1
#
_cell.length_a   1.000
_cell.length_b   1.000
_cell.length_c   1.000
_cell.angle_alpha   90.00
_cell.angle_beta   90.00
_cell.angle_gamma   90.00
#
_symmetry.space_group_name_H-M   'P 1'
#
loop_
_entity.id
_entity.type
_entity.pdbx_description
1 polymer ?
#
loop_
_entity_poly.entity_id
_entity_poly.type
_entity_poly.pdbx_seq_one_letter_code
_entity_poly.pdbx_strand_id
1 'polypeptide(L)' 'MAQTLERIGELGLVPVIKIERAERAVHLGEAVLAGGLPCTEITFRTEAAEEAIRSIAAAFPDAIVGAG' A
#
# COMPACT_ATOMS: atom_id res chain seq x y z
N MET A 1 11.18 9.47 8.07
CA MET A 1 11.10 8.23 8.89
C MET A 1 10.28 8.44 10.15
N ALA A 2 10.64 9.34 11.07
CA ALA A 2 9.89 9.57 12.32
C ALA A 2 8.39 9.81 12.07
N GLN A 3 8.06 10.79 11.21
CA GLN A 3 6.67 11.13 10.86
C GLN A 3 5.88 9.98 10.21
N THR A 4 6.53 9.14 9.40
CA THR A 4 5.88 7.98 8.76
C THR A 4 5.54 6.92 9.79
N LEU A 5 6.47 6.62 10.71
CA LEU A 5 6.28 5.62 11.76
C LEU A 5 5.24 6.07 12.79
N GLU A 6 5.22 7.36 13.15
CA GLU A 6 4.17 7.96 13.99
C GLU A 6 2.79 7.77 13.37
N ARG A 7 2.62 8.14 12.09
CA ARG A 7 1.35 8.02 11.37
C ARG A 7 0.90 6.57 11.23
N ILE A 8 1.81 5.62 10.99
CA ILE A 8 1.50 4.19 11.01
C ILE A 8 1.07 3.74 12.42
N GLY A 9 1.76 4.22 13.46
CA GLY A 9 1.42 3.92 14.86
C GLY A 9 0.03 4.41 15.26
N GLU A 10 -0.38 5.59 14.80
CA GLU A 10 -1.73 6.15 15.02
C GLU A 10 -2.84 5.30 14.36
N LEU A 11 -2.55 4.70 13.20
CA LEU A 11 -3.49 3.81 12.51
C LEU A 11 -3.67 2.45 13.23
N GLY A 12 -2.64 1.99 13.95
CA GLY A 12 -2.67 0.76 14.75
C GLY A 12 -2.72 -0.55 13.95
N LEU A 13 -2.83 -0.49 12.62
CA LEU A 13 -2.93 -1.64 11.73
C LEU A 13 -2.32 -1.32 10.35
N VAL A 14 -1.59 -2.28 9.79
CA VAL A 14 -1.01 -2.20 8.43
C VAL A 14 -1.49 -3.40 7.61
N PRO A 15 -2.24 -3.18 6.51
CA PRO A 15 -2.56 -4.24 5.55
C PRO A 15 -1.32 -4.71 4.81
N VAL A 16 -0.96 -5.98 4.98
CA VAL A 16 0.13 -6.65 4.24
C VAL A 16 -0.47 -7.50 3.14
N ILE A 17 -0.19 -7.17 1.88
CA ILE A 17 -0.92 -7.69 0.72
C ILE A 17 0.01 -8.41 -0.24
N LYS A 18 -0.39 -9.62 -0.64
CA LYS A 18 0.15 -10.33 -1.80
C LYS A 18 -0.77 -10.07 -3.00
N ILE A 19 -0.21 -9.60 -4.11
CA ILE A 19 -0.98 -9.24 -5.31
C ILE A 19 -0.49 -10.02 -6.54
N GLU A 20 -1.37 -10.75 -7.20
CA GLU A 20 -0.99 -11.59 -8.35
C GLU A 20 -0.97 -10.83 -9.69
N ARG A 21 -1.63 -9.65 -9.74
CA ARG A 21 -1.83 -8.88 -10.98
C ARG A 21 -1.71 -7.39 -10.70
N ALA A 22 -0.73 -6.74 -11.32
CA ALA A 22 -0.45 -5.33 -11.10
C ALA A 22 -1.62 -4.43 -11.55
N GLU A 23 -2.38 -4.86 -12.56
CA GLU A 23 -3.57 -4.14 -13.05
C GLU A 23 -4.63 -3.91 -11.96
N ARG A 24 -4.64 -4.71 -10.88
CA ARG A 24 -5.58 -4.59 -9.76
C ARG A 24 -5.10 -3.63 -8.66
N ALA A 25 -3.86 -3.17 -8.73
CA ALA A 25 -3.21 -2.45 -7.64
C ALA A 25 -3.90 -1.12 -7.30
N VAL A 26 -4.30 -0.35 -8.31
CA VAL A 26 -4.98 0.94 -8.09
C VAL A 26 -6.34 0.73 -7.43
N HIS A 27 -7.14 -0.22 -7.90
CA HIS A 27 -8.45 -0.51 -7.30
C HIS A 27 -8.32 -1.08 -5.88
N LEU A 28 -7.29 -1.89 -5.63
CA LEU A 28 -6.95 -2.35 -4.28
C LEU A 28 -6.61 -1.17 -3.36
N GLY A 29 -5.77 -0.24 -3.81
CA GLY A 29 -5.41 0.96 -3.05
C GLY A 29 -6.63 1.84 -2.74
N GLU A 30 -7.53 2.02 -3.71
CA GLU A 30 -8.80 2.73 -3.52
C GLU A 30 -9.67 2.08 -2.45
N ALA A 31 -9.81 0.75 -2.47
CA ALA A 31 -10.59 0.01 -1.47
C ALA A 31 -9.98 0.13 -0.06
N VAL A 32 -8.65 0.07 0.04
CA VAL A 32 -7.92 0.24 1.30
C VAL A 32 -8.12 1.65 1.88
N LEU A 33 -8.05 2.69 1.03
CA LEU A 33 -8.33 4.07 1.41
C LEU A 33 -9.79 4.27 1.84
N ALA A 34 -10.74 3.72 1.09
CA ALA A 34 -12.16 3.75 1.44
C ALA A 34 -12.44 3.03 2.77
N GLY A 35 -11.63 2.03 3.12
CA GLY A 35 -11.64 1.36 4.42
C GLY A 35 -11.03 2.16 5.57
N GLY A 36 -10.57 3.39 5.33
CA GLY A 36 -9.98 4.26 6.36
C GLY A 36 -8.52 3.94 6.71
N LEU A 37 -7.83 3.18 5.84
CA LEU A 37 -6.44 2.77 6.05
C LEU A 37 -5.54 3.45 5.01
N PRO A 38 -4.99 4.65 5.28
CA PRO A 38 -4.09 5.34 4.36
C PRO A 38 -2.66 4.77 4.37
N CYS A 39 -2.52 3.46 4.59
CA CYS A 39 -1.26 2.73 4.48
C CYS A 39 -1.47 1.31 3.95
N THR A 40 -0.49 0.77 3.23
CA THR A 40 -0.42 -0.65 2.86
C THR A 40 1.02 -1.08 2.61
N GLU A 41 1.33 -2.35 2.88
CA GLU A 41 2.58 -3.00 2.49
C GLU A 41 2.28 -4.02 1.39
N ILE A 42 3.01 -3.95 0.27
CA ILE A 42 2.95 -4.95 -0.79
C ILE A 42 4.16 -5.88 -0.64
N THR A 43 3.89 -7.18 -0.52
CA THR A 43 4.96 -8.19 -0.38
C THR A 43 5.56 -8.56 -1.74
N PHE A 44 6.88 -8.72 -1.81
CA PHE A 44 7.67 -9.20 -2.95
C PHE A 44 7.57 -10.71 -3.13
N ARG A 45 6.41 -11.30 -2.83
CA ARG A 45 6.12 -12.73 -3.02
C ARG A 45 5.60 -13.06 -4.43
N THR A 46 5.47 -12.04 -5.28
CA THR A 46 4.91 -12.12 -6.63
C THR A 46 5.66 -11.16 -7.54
N GLU A 47 5.81 -11.50 -8.82
CA GLU A 47 6.46 -10.64 -9.83
C GLU A 47 5.73 -9.30 -10.01
N ALA A 48 4.42 -9.25 -9.72
CA ALA A 48 3.60 -8.04 -9.80
C ALA A 48 3.90 -6.98 -8.70
N ALA A 49 4.72 -7.29 -7.69
CA ALA A 49 4.88 -6.43 -6.52
C ALA A 49 5.44 -5.04 -6.86
N GLU A 50 6.49 -4.97 -7.68
CA GLU A 50 7.12 -3.71 -8.04
C GLU A 50 6.15 -2.78 -8.79
N GLU A 51 5.47 -3.31 -9.81
CA GLU A 51 4.53 -2.55 -10.62
C GLU A 51 3.30 -2.14 -9.79
N ALA A 52 2.84 -3.00 -8.88
CA ALA A 52 1.76 -2.67 -7.96
C ALA A 52 2.13 -1.51 -7.03
N ILE A 53 3.32 -1.55 -6.41
CA ILE A 53 3.82 -0.47 -5.54
C ILE A 53 3.91 0.84 -6.33
N ARG A 54 4.50 0.79 -7.54
CA ARG A 54 4.63 1.96 -8.42
C ARG A 54 3.26 2.55 -8.78
N SER A 55 2.30 1.70 -9.13
CA SER A 55 0.95 2.11 -9.52
C SER A 55 0.18 2.74 -8.35
N ILE A 56 0.24 2.13 -7.16
CA ILE A 56 -0.42 2.65 -5.96
C ILE A 56 0.21 3.98 -5.55
N ALA A 57 1.53 4.07 -5.49
CA ALA A 57 2.23 5.30 -5.10
C ALA A 57 1.97 6.46 -6.08
N ALA A 58 1.85 6.17 -7.38
CA ALA A 58 1.51 7.18 -8.38
C ALA A 58 0.04 7.63 -8.31
N ALA A 59 -0.89 6.71 -8.06
CA ALA A 59 -2.32 7.01 -7.98
C ALA A 59 -2.71 7.70 -6.67
N PHE A 60 -2.02 7.40 -5.57
CA PHE A 60 -2.37 7.86 -4.22
C PHE A 60 -1.13 8.46 -3.53
N PRO A 61 -0.69 9.68 -3.92
CA PRO A 61 0.55 10.27 -3.42
C PRO A 61 0.56 10.53 -1.90
N ASP A 62 -0.62 10.64 -1.28
CA ASP A 62 -0.78 10.86 0.16
C ASP A 62 -0.83 9.56 0.99
N ALA A 63 -0.94 8.40 0.32
CA ALA A 63 -0.96 7.09 0.96
C ALA A 63 0.46 6.60 1.26
N ILE A 64 0.63 5.91 2.39
CA ILE A 64 1.91 5.28 2.73
C ILE A 64 1.97 3.89 2.06
N VAL A 65 2.95 3.69 1.18
CA VAL A 65 3.16 2.40 0.50
C VAL A 65 4.49 1.79 0.96
N GLY A 66 4.43 0.60 1.54
CA GLY A 66 5.57 -0.20 1.98
C GLY A 66 5.91 -1.32 1.00
N ALA A 67 7.18 -1.73 1.02
CA ALA A 67 7.72 -2.88 0.30
C ALA A 67 8.23 -3.90 1.32
N GLY A 68 7.70 -5.13 1.29
CA GLY A 68 8.05 -6.22 2.22
C GLY A 68 8.26 -7.56 1.53
#